data_AF-A0A5C7I7Q0-F1
#
_entry.id   AF-A0A5C7I7Q0-F1
#
_cell.length_a   1.000
_cell.length_b   1.000
_cell.length_c   1.000
_cell.angle_alpha   90.00
_cell.angle_beta   90.00
_cell.angle_gamma   90.00
#
_symmetry.space_group_name_H-M   'P 1'
#
loop_
_entity.id
_entity.type
_entity.pdbx_description
1 polymer ?
#
loop_
_entity_poly.entity_id
_entity_poly.type
_entity_poly.pdbx_seq_one_letter_code
_entity_poly.pdbx_strand_id
1 'polypeptide(L)'
;MPTSQVSQVSDNAREIRRTAEFPPSIWGDRFINYNSEQAEIHNASQLQEIEELKEEVRKELLAAVNNSLPKPQLDFIDAIERLDVGYHFETEIQQVLQHLYNTYQL
;
A
#
# COMPACT_ATOMS: atom_id res chain seq x y z
N MET A 1 -54.49 28.90 -50.16
CA MET A 1 -53.70 28.17 -49.16
C MET A 1 -52.41 28.93 -48.93
N PRO A 2 -52.21 29.59 -47.77
CA PRO A 2 -50.92 30.18 -47.45
C PRO A 2 -50.03 29.10 -46.82
N THR A 3 -48.86 28.88 -47.41
CA THR A 3 -47.83 28.02 -46.82
C THR A 3 -47.15 28.83 -45.72
N SER A 4 -47.29 28.37 -44.48
CA SER A 4 -46.64 28.94 -43.30
C SER A 4 -45.14 29.06 -43.52
N GLN A 5 -44.61 30.27 -43.39
CA GLN A 5 -43.17 30.49 -43.25
C GLN A 5 -42.73 29.90 -41.91
N VAL A 6 -41.88 28.87 -41.97
CA VAL A 6 -41.14 28.40 -40.80
C VAL A 6 -40.11 29.47 -40.48
N SER A 7 -40.32 30.21 -39.40
CA SER A 7 -39.28 31.03 -38.79
C SER A 7 -38.13 30.11 -38.39
N GLN A 8 -37.00 30.21 -39.08
CA GLN A 8 -35.74 29.66 -38.61
C GLN A 8 -35.34 30.44 -37.35
N VAL A 9 -35.72 29.94 -36.19
CA VAL A 9 -35.09 30.34 -34.93
C VAL A 9 -33.69 29.71 -34.97
N SER A 10 -32.69 30.53 -35.29
CA SER A 10 -31.30 30.18 -35.13
C SER A 10 -30.99 30.13 -33.64
N ASP A 11 -31.32 29.01 -33.01
CA ASP A 11 -30.83 28.68 -31.67
C ASP A 11 -29.39 28.19 -31.76
N ASN A 12 -28.48 29.10 -32.13
CA ASN A 12 -27.05 28.95 -31.89
C ASN A 12 -26.72 29.48 -30.49
N ALA A 13 -27.49 29.09 -29.48
CA ALA A 13 -27.10 29.26 -28.09
C ALA A 13 -25.88 28.35 -27.85
N ARG A 14 -24.68 28.88 -28.12
CA ARG A 14 -23.43 28.25 -27.70
C ARG A 14 -23.55 28.02 -26.20
N GLU A 15 -23.76 26.78 -25.78
CA GLU A 15 -23.65 26.41 -24.37
C GLU A 15 -22.21 26.73 -23.92
N ILE A 16 -22.01 27.88 -23.28
CA ILE A 16 -20.72 28.27 -22.72
C ILE A 16 -20.51 27.41 -21.49
N ARG A 17 -19.87 26.25 -21.66
CA ARG A 17 -19.39 25.46 -20.52
C ARG A 17 -18.29 26.23 -19.82
N ARG A 18 -18.39 26.36 -18.49
CA ARG A 18 -17.33 26.97 -17.68
C ARG A 18 -16.08 26.08 -17.76
N THR A 19 -14.95 26.66 -18.14
CA THR A 19 -13.66 25.98 -18.08
C THR A 19 -13.29 25.76 -16.62
N ALA A 20 -12.90 24.53 -16.27
CA ALA A 20 -12.34 24.23 -14.98
C ALA A 20 -10.81 24.33 -15.05
N GLU A 21 -10.23 25.28 -14.31
CA GLU A 21 -8.79 25.56 -14.29
C GLU A 21 -8.06 24.63 -13.31
N PHE A 22 -8.28 23.32 -13.45
CA PHE A 22 -7.59 22.34 -12.60
C PHE A 22 -6.12 22.21 -13.01
N PRO A 23 -5.19 22.07 -12.04
CA PRO A 23 -3.80 21.82 -12.35
C PRO A 23 -3.65 20.45 -13.04
N PRO A 24 -2.69 20.32 -13.97
CA PRO A 24 -2.43 19.04 -14.63
C PRO A 24 -1.94 17.98 -13.63
N SER A 25 -2.09 16.71 -14.01
CA SER A 25 -1.53 15.60 -13.24
C SER A 25 -0.02 15.73 -13.12
N ILE A 26 0.50 15.60 -11.90
CA ILE A 26 1.95 15.58 -11.62
C ILE A 26 2.64 14.33 -12.18
N TRP A 27 1.88 13.27 -12.48
CA TRP A 27 2.40 11.98 -12.92
C TRP A 27 2.33 11.79 -14.44
N GLY A 28 1.38 12.43 -15.11
CA GLY A 28 1.12 12.22 -16.53
C GLY A 28 1.01 10.73 -16.87
N ASP A 29 1.70 10.31 -17.93
CA ASP A 29 1.67 8.93 -18.42
C ASP A 29 2.80 8.05 -17.86
N ARG A 30 3.56 8.55 -16.86
CA ARG A 30 4.79 7.92 -16.34
C ARG A 30 4.61 6.47 -15.92
N PHE A 31 3.45 6.11 -15.40
CA PHE A 31 3.15 4.76 -14.89
C PHE A 31 2.26 3.94 -15.84
N ILE A 32 1.93 4.44 -17.03
CA ILE A 32 1.04 3.72 -17.97
C ILE A 32 1.74 2.49 -18.54
N ASN A 33 3.05 2.57 -18.79
CA ASN A 33 3.83 1.48 -19.37
C ASN A 33 4.74 0.87 -18.31
N TYR A 34 4.21 -0.12 -17.59
CA TYR A 34 4.99 -0.94 -16.67
C TYR A 34 5.50 -2.21 -17.39
N ASN A 35 6.82 -2.43 -17.38
CA ASN A 35 7.41 -3.65 -17.90
C ASN A 35 7.56 -4.68 -16.77
N SER A 36 6.61 -5.61 -16.67
CA SER A 36 6.58 -6.63 -15.62
C SER A 36 7.75 -7.62 -15.71
N GLU A 37 8.22 -7.95 -16.90
CA GLU A 37 9.30 -8.94 -17.10
C GLU A 37 10.62 -8.48 -16.47
N GLN A 38 10.95 -7.20 -16.59
CA GLN A 38 12.17 -6.64 -15.98
C GLN A 38 12.09 -6.62 -14.44
N ALA A 39 10.90 -6.38 -13.88
CA ALA A 39 10.67 -6.41 -12.45
C ALA A 39 10.74 -7.85 -11.90
N GLU A 40 10.15 -8.82 -12.60
CA GLU A 40 10.18 -10.23 -12.21
C GLU A 40 11.60 -10.81 -12.20
N ILE A 41 12.43 -10.48 -13.20
CA ILE A 41 13.84 -10.91 -13.25
C ILE A 41 14.65 -10.32 -12.10
N HIS A 42 14.45 -9.03 -11.77
CA HIS A 42 15.12 -8.40 -10.63
C HIS A 42 14.73 -9.09 -9.32
N ASN A 43 13.43 -9.31 -9.13
CA ASN A 43 12.89 -9.96 -7.95
C ASN A 43 13.42 -11.38 -7.78
N ALA A 44 13.49 -12.19 -8.84
CA ALA A 44 13.94 -13.58 -8.76
C ALA A 44 15.35 -13.74 -8.17
N SER A 45 16.25 -12.79 -8.45
CA SER A 45 17.62 -12.80 -7.90
C SER A 45 17.67 -12.50 -6.39
N GLN A 46 16.65 -11.81 -5.86
CA GLN A 46 16.57 -11.37 -4.46
C GLN A 46 15.62 -12.21 -3.61
N LEU A 47 14.80 -13.09 -4.22
CA LEU A 47 13.84 -13.91 -3.50
C LEU A 47 14.48 -14.76 -2.40
N GLN A 48 15.66 -15.33 -2.68
CA GLN A 48 16.37 -16.14 -1.69
C GLN A 48 16.79 -15.30 -0.46
N GLU A 49 17.38 -14.13 -0.70
CA GLU A 49 17.80 -13.21 0.37
C GLU A 49 16.59 -12.73 1.19
N ILE A 50 15.47 -12.42 0.53
CA ILE A 50 14.22 -12.05 1.21
C ILE A 50 13.73 -13.19 2.12
N GLU A 51 13.78 -14.42 1.65
CA GLU A 51 13.31 -15.56 2.44
C GLU A 51 14.25 -15.87 3.62
N GLU A 52 15.56 -15.74 3.41
CA GLU A 52 16.56 -15.86 4.48
C GLU A 52 16.35 -14.80 5.57
N LEU A 53 16.12 -13.53 5.18
CA LEU A 53 15.85 -12.44 6.10
C LEU A 53 14.52 -12.62 6.85
N LYS A 54 13.47 -13.13 6.18
CA LYS A 54 12.20 -13.46 6.85
C LYS A 54 12.41 -14.52 7.93
N GLU A 55 13.19 -15.56 7.64
CA GLU A 55 13.49 -16.58 8.64
C GLU A 55 14.31 -16.04 9.81
N GLU A 56 15.22 -15.10 9.56
CA GLU A 56 15.98 -14.44 10.63
C GLU A 56 15.08 -13.64 11.56
N VAL A 57 14.21 -12.79 10.99
CA VAL A 57 13.23 -12.00 11.77
C VAL A 57 12.28 -12.91 12.56
N ARG A 58 11.81 -14.00 11.95
CA ARG A 58 10.97 -15.01 12.63
C ARG A 58 11.66 -15.62 13.84
N LYS A 59 12.92 -16.02 13.69
CA LYS A 59 13.72 -16.59 14.78
C LYS A 59 13.93 -15.57 15.90
N GLU A 60 14.18 -14.32 15.56
CA GLU A 60 14.36 -13.25 16.55
C GLU A 60 13.07 -12.98 17.34
N LEU A 61 11.92 -12.90 16.66
CA LEU A 61 10.59 -12.80 17.30
C LEU A 61 10.37 -13.92 18.33
N LEU A 62 10.64 -15.18 17.95
CA LEU A 62 10.39 -16.33 18.80
C LEU A 62 11.46 -16.50 19.90
N ALA A 63 12.72 -16.19 19.62
CA ALA A 63 13.79 -16.24 20.62
C ALA A 63 13.55 -15.20 21.71
N ALA A 64 12.98 -14.05 21.34
CA ALA A 64 12.71 -12.98 22.26
C ALA A 64 11.72 -13.40 23.37
N VAL A 65 10.81 -14.35 23.13
CA VAL A 65 9.86 -14.90 24.13
C VAL A 65 10.54 -15.36 25.43
N ASN A 66 11.80 -15.83 25.35
CA ASN A 66 12.55 -16.32 26.51
C ASN A 66 13.24 -15.20 27.33
N ASN A 67 13.17 -13.94 26.90
CA ASN A 67 13.78 -12.82 27.61
C ASN A 67 12.90 -12.31 28.75
N SER A 68 13.51 -12.05 29.91
CA SER A 68 12.81 -11.60 31.12
C SER A 68 12.32 -10.15 31.10
N LEU A 69 12.47 -9.40 30.00
CA LEU A 69 12.03 -8.01 29.90
C LEU A 69 11.11 -7.82 28.67
N PRO A 70 9.91 -7.23 28.84
CA PRO A 70 8.94 -7.09 27.76
C PRO A 70 9.28 -5.97 26.77
N LYS A 71 10.04 -4.95 27.20
CA LYS A 71 10.31 -3.75 26.39
C LYS A 71 11.03 -4.03 25.06
N PRO A 72 12.15 -4.79 25.02
CA PRO A 72 12.83 -5.06 23.76
C PRO A 72 11.98 -5.81 22.73
N GLN A 73 11.06 -6.68 23.20
CA GLN A 73 10.13 -7.40 22.33
C GLN A 73 9.10 -6.45 21.71
N LEU A 74 8.53 -5.55 22.50
CA LEU A 74 7.57 -4.55 22.01
C LEU A 74 8.24 -3.55 21.06
N ASP A 75 9.48 -3.12 21.36
CA ASP A 75 10.25 -2.23 20.48
C ASP A 75 10.56 -2.93 19.13
N PHE A 76 10.79 -4.25 19.13
CA PHE A 76 11.00 -5.03 17.90
C PHE A 76 9.71 -5.18 17.07
N ILE A 77 8.59 -5.47 17.73
CA ILE A 77 7.28 -5.52 17.06
C ILE A 77 6.92 -4.15 16.47
N ASP A 78 7.11 -3.05 17.19
CA ASP A 78 6.87 -1.69 16.68
C ASP A 78 7.73 -1.40 15.44
N ALA A 79 9.00 -1.84 15.43
CA ALA A 79 9.86 -1.69 14.25
C ALA A 79 9.32 -2.46 13.04
N ILE A 80 8.90 -3.72 13.22
CA ILE A 80 8.35 -4.56 12.15
C ILE A 80 7.07 -3.94 11.56
N GLU A 81 6.17 -3.47 12.41
CA GLU A 81 4.92 -2.81 12.00
C GLU A 81 5.18 -1.48 11.27
N ARG A 82 6.11 -0.66 11.77
CA ARG A 82 6.49 0.62 11.12
C ARG A 82 7.23 0.46 9.80
N LEU A 83 7.90 -0.67 9.61
CA LEU A 83 8.53 -1.04 8.34
C LEU A 83 7.52 -1.57 7.33
N ASP A 84 6.24 -1.72 7.69
CA ASP A 84 5.15 -2.22 6.84
C ASP A 84 5.41 -3.64 6.32
N VAL A 85 6.11 -4.44 7.12
CA VAL A 85 6.40 -5.87 6.83
C VAL A 85 5.75 -6.81 7.85
N GLY A 86 4.94 -6.28 8.78
CA GLY A 86 4.25 -7.05 9.82
C GLY A 86 3.32 -8.13 9.27
N TYR A 87 2.75 -7.93 8.08
CA TYR A 87 1.89 -8.91 7.41
C TYR A 87 2.58 -10.26 7.12
N HIS A 88 3.92 -10.32 7.12
CA HIS A 88 4.65 -11.57 7.00
C HIS A 88 4.76 -12.37 8.31
N PHE A 89 4.46 -11.74 9.45
CA PHE A 89 4.75 -12.26 10.79
C PHE A 89 3.53 -12.19 11.73
N GLU A 90 2.32 -12.04 11.20
CA GLU A 90 1.09 -11.84 12.01
C GLU A 90 0.93 -12.91 13.10
N THR A 91 1.21 -14.17 12.73
CA THR A 91 1.07 -15.31 13.65
C THR A 91 2.11 -15.24 14.77
N GLU A 92 3.36 -14.95 14.45
CA GLU A 92 4.46 -14.84 15.41
C GLU A 92 4.28 -13.64 16.32
N ILE A 93 3.90 -12.48 15.78
CA ILE A 93 3.57 -11.28 16.57
C ILE A 93 2.45 -11.59 17.56
N GLN A 94 1.37 -12.23 17.11
CA GLN A 94 0.27 -12.63 18.00
C GLN A 94 0.73 -13.56 19.12
N GLN A 95 1.57 -14.56 18.80
CA GLN A 95 2.12 -15.48 19.81
C GLN A 95 2.97 -14.75 20.85
N VAL A 96 3.86 -13.86 20.41
CA VAL A 96 4.72 -13.06 21.30
C VAL A 96 3.89 -12.13 22.18
N LEU A 97 2.92 -11.42 21.62
CA LEU A 97 2.03 -10.53 22.37
C LEU A 97 1.17 -11.29 23.38
N GLN A 98 0.65 -12.46 23.01
CA GLN A 98 -0.13 -13.29 23.94
C GLN A 98 0.74 -13.80 25.09
N HIS A 99 1.98 -14.21 24.81
CA HIS A 99 2.93 -14.60 25.85
C HIS A 99 3.25 -13.43 26.79
N LEU A 100 3.49 -12.25 26.23
CA LEU A 100 3.73 -11.02 26.98
C LEU A 100 2.58 -10.66 27.92
N TYR A 101 1.35 -10.68 27.40
CA TYR A 101 0.11 -10.47 28.15
C TYR A 101 0.01 -11.45 29.32
N ASN A 102 0.22 -12.74 29.06
CA ASN A 102 0.12 -13.78 30.09
C ASN A 102 1.23 -13.69 31.15
N THR A 103 2.44 -13.30 30.75
CA THR A 103 3.61 -13.26 31.64
C THR A 103 3.63 -12.02 32.53
N TYR A 104 3.26 -10.86 31.98
CA TYR A 104 3.36 -9.57 32.67
C TYR A 104 2.01 -8.95 33.04
N GLN A 105 0.89 -9.57 32.67
CA GLN A 105 -0.46 -9.03 32.84
C GLN A 105 -0.62 -7.62 32.25
N LEU A 106 -0.01 -7.39 31.08
CA LEU A 106 -0.25 -6.20 30.27
C LEU A 106 -1.70 -6.15 29.78
#